data_AF-G5GIF3-F1
#
_entry.id   AF-G5GIF3-F1
#
_cell.length_a   1.000
_cell.length_b   1.000
_cell.length_c   1.000
_cell.angle_alpha   90.00
_cell.angle_beta   90.00
_cell.angle_gamma   90.00
#
_symmetry.space_group_name_H-M   'P 1'
#
loop_
_entity.id
_entity.type
_entity.pdbx_description
1 polymer ?
#
loop_
_entity_poly.entity_id
_entity_poly.type
_entity_poly.pdbx_seq_one_letter_code
_entity_poly.pdbx_strand_id
1 'polypeptide(L)'
;MIMTLMHNIQGKLLKKDERDKGMKKKKLLFFIDILTAVLLVIQIQSTVCMIIKKFSYLQGYQLRDFLDLYIFYGIAGAIDNSPFRDIYPRIQFIVFCLNIYAIVVKLKNIRNKELIKGIYRYFLIFNAVFVVFKIFEFYAYLEGLMSV
;
A
#
# COMPACT_ATOMS: atom_id res chain seq x y z
N MET A 1 -21.51 -48.06 7.76
CA MET A 1 -22.42 -46.90 7.65
C MET A 1 -21.93 -45.69 8.46
N ILE A 2 -21.65 -45.83 9.77
CA ILE A 2 -21.16 -44.73 10.63
C ILE A 2 -19.80 -44.16 10.16
N MET A 3 -18.85 -45.01 9.79
CA MET A 3 -17.51 -44.58 9.35
C MET A 3 -17.55 -43.75 8.04
N THR A 4 -18.42 -44.12 7.10
CA THR A 4 -18.66 -43.39 5.85
C THR A 4 -19.30 -42.03 6.12
N LEU A 5 -20.23 -41.96 7.08
CA LEU A 5 -20.87 -40.72 7.52
C LEU A 5 -19.85 -39.78 8.16
N MET A 6 -18.98 -40.31 9.02
CA MET A 6 -17.94 -39.56 9.72
C MET A 6 -16.91 -38.98 8.74
N HIS A 7 -16.45 -39.76 7.76
CA HIS A 7 -15.55 -39.30 6.70
C HIS A 7 -16.19 -38.15 5.87
N ASN A 8 -17.49 -38.25 5.56
CA ASN A 8 -18.18 -37.22 4.79
C ASN A 8 -18.36 -35.91 5.58
N ILE A 9 -18.57 -36.00 6.90
CA ILE A 9 -18.63 -34.84 7.81
C ILE A 9 -17.26 -34.16 7.90
N GLN A 10 -16.18 -34.94 8.08
CA GLN A 10 -14.80 -34.42 8.12
C GLN A 10 -14.44 -33.69 6.81
N GLY A 11 -14.80 -34.27 5.65
CA GLY A 11 -14.59 -33.63 4.35
C GLY A 11 -15.36 -32.31 4.18
N LYS A 12 -16.59 -32.21 4.71
CA LYS A 12 -17.37 -30.96 4.70
C LYS A 12 -16.77 -29.90 5.63
N LEU A 13 -16.25 -30.30 6.80
CA LEU A 13 -15.61 -29.39 7.75
C LEU A 13 -14.31 -28.81 7.18
N LEU A 14 -13.46 -29.65 6.58
CA LEU A 14 -12.23 -29.23 5.89
C LEU A 14 -12.52 -28.23 4.76
N LYS A 15 -13.48 -28.53 3.89
CA LYS A 15 -13.91 -27.60 2.82
C LYS A 15 -14.50 -26.30 3.35
N LYS A 16 -15.08 -26.28 4.55
CA LYS A 16 -15.58 -25.05 5.18
C LYS A 16 -14.41 -24.21 5.69
N ASP A 17 -13.45 -24.81 6.38
CA ASP A 17 -12.27 -24.13 6.91
C ASP A 17 -11.40 -23.51 5.80
N GLU A 18 -11.17 -24.24 4.69
CA GLU A 18 -10.44 -23.69 3.54
C GLU A 18 -11.14 -22.49 2.90
N ARG A 19 -12.47 -22.54 2.79
CA ARG A 19 -13.27 -21.41 2.27
C ARG A 19 -13.19 -20.19 3.19
N ASP A 20 -13.28 -20.39 4.51
CA ASP A 20 -13.19 -19.30 5.49
C ASP A 20 -11.80 -18.64 5.48
N LYS A 21 -10.73 -19.45 5.40
CA LYS A 21 -9.36 -18.96 5.22
C LYS A 21 -9.21 -18.14 3.94
N GLY A 22 -9.75 -18.63 2.83
CA GLY A 22 -9.78 -17.91 1.55
C GLY A 22 -10.50 -16.56 1.65
N MET A 23 -11.62 -16.50 2.37
CA MET A 23 -12.40 -15.28 2.56
C MET A 23 -11.66 -14.26 3.43
N LYS A 24 -11.03 -14.70 4.53
CA LYS A 24 -10.20 -13.84 5.39
C LYS A 24 -9.04 -13.20 4.61
N LYS A 25 -8.36 -13.98 3.77
CA LYS A 25 -7.26 -13.50 2.93
C LYS A 25 -7.73 -12.42 1.94
N LYS A 26 -8.88 -12.61 1.29
CA LYS A 26 -9.47 -11.61 0.37
C LYS A 26 -9.83 -10.31 1.09
N LYS A 27 -10.42 -10.39 2.29
CA LYS A 27 -10.72 -9.21 3.12
C LYS A 27 -9.46 -8.44 3.51
N LEU A 28 -8.39 -9.16 3.91
CA LEU A 28 -7.11 -8.54 4.24
C LEU A 28 -6.50 -7.79 3.04
N LEU A 29 -6.47 -8.42 1.86
CA LEU A 29 -5.96 -7.77 0.64
C LEU A 29 -6.75 -6.49 0.30
N PHE A 30 -8.08 -6.55 0.43
CA PHE A 30 -8.92 -5.39 0.18
C PHE A 30 -8.70 -4.26 1.22
N PHE A 31 -8.47 -4.61 2.48
CA PHE A 31 -8.11 -3.64 3.51
C PHE A 31 -6.77 -2.93 3.19
N ILE A 32 -5.76 -3.70 2.76
CA ILE A 32 -4.47 -3.15 2.32
C ILE A 32 -4.69 -2.17 1.17
N ASP A 33 -5.49 -2.55 0.16
CA ASP A 33 -5.78 -1.71 -1.00
C ASP A 33 -6.39 -0.35 -0.62
N ILE A 34 -7.37 -0.35 0.29
CA ILE A 34 -8.00 0.88 0.80
C ILE A 34 -6.96 1.73 1.52
N LEU A 35 -6.16 1.12 2.40
CA LEU A 35 -5.17 1.84 3.18
C LEU A 35 -4.10 2.46 2.28
N THR A 36 -3.64 1.74 1.25
CA THR A 36 -2.75 2.26 0.22
C THR A 36 -3.35 3.46 -0.52
N ALA A 37 -4.62 3.35 -0.92
CA ALA A 37 -5.31 4.44 -1.62
C ALA A 37 -5.39 5.71 -0.76
N VAL A 38 -5.71 5.57 0.53
CA VAL A 38 -5.74 6.70 1.48
C VAL A 38 -4.37 7.34 1.60
N LEU A 39 -3.30 6.54 1.76
CA LEU A 39 -1.94 7.07 1.86
C LEU A 39 -1.49 7.80 0.59
N LEU A 40 -1.81 7.27 -0.59
CA LEU A 40 -1.52 7.92 -1.87
C LEU A 40 -2.27 9.24 -2.01
N VAL A 41 -3.54 9.30 -1.62
CA VAL A 41 -4.34 10.54 -1.67
C VAL A 41 -3.73 11.60 -0.75
N ILE A 42 -3.31 11.23 0.47
CA ILE A 42 -2.62 12.16 1.39
C ILE A 42 -1.33 12.69 0.75
N GLN A 43 -0.53 11.81 0.15
CA GLN A 43 0.71 12.17 -0.52
C GLN A 43 0.45 13.14 -1.68
N ILE A 44 -0.44 12.78 -2.62
CA ILE A 44 -0.80 13.63 -3.77
C ILE A 44 -1.30 14.99 -3.31
N GLN A 45 -2.22 15.03 -2.33
CA GLN A 45 -2.77 16.28 -1.82
C GLN A 45 -1.68 17.18 -1.21
N SER A 46 -0.75 16.59 -0.46
CA SER A 46 0.35 17.30 0.19
C SER A 46 1.37 17.81 -0.83
N THR A 47 1.69 17.01 -1.85
CA THR A 47 2.54 17.43 -2.98
C THR A 47 1.90 18.56 -3.78
N VAL A 48 0.60 18.50 -4.06
CA VAL A 48 -0.11 19.61 -4.73
C VAL A 48 -0.07 20.89 -3.88
N CYS A 49 -0.28 20.78 -2.56
CA CYS A 49 -0.19 21.93 -1.66
C CYS A 49 1.22 22.55 -1.66
N MET A 50 2.26 21.72 -1.66
CA MET A 50 3.66 22.15 -1.77
C MET A 50 3.89 22.90 -3.10
N ILE A 51 3.46 22.32 -4.23
CA ILE A 51 3.59 22.92 -5.57
C ILE A 51 2.94 24.30 -5.61
N ILE A 52 1.73 24.44 -5.08
CA ILE A 52 1.02 25.72 -5.04
C ILE A 52 1.79 26.75 -4.20
N LYS A 53 2.28 26.37 -3.02
CA LYS A 53 3.01 27.29 -2.12
C LYS A 53 4.39 27.67 -2.62
N LYS A 54 5.07 26.79 -3.35
CA LYS A 54 6.45 26.97 -3.82
C LYS A 54 6.55 27.18 -5.33
N PHE A 55 5.44 27.50 -5.99
CA PHE A 55 5.34 27.52 -7.46
C PHE A 55 6.47 28.31 -8.14
N SER A 56 6.78 29.49 -7.63
CA SER A 56 7.86 30.36 -8.15
C SER A 56 9.27 29.80 -8.00
N TYR A 57 9.48 28.83 -7.12
CA TYR A 57 10.78 28.22 -6.82
C TYR A 57 10.94 26.81 -7.42
N LEU A 58 9.89 26.28 -8.07
CA LEU A 58 9.90 24.91 -8.60
C LEU A 58 10.96 24.66 -9.67
N GLN A 59 11.37 25.69 -10.42
CA GLN A 59 12.42 25.55 -11.44
C GLN A 59 13.78 25.16 -10.85
N GLY A 60 14.02 25.43 -9.56
CA GLY A 60 15.24 25.02 -8.86
C GLY A 60 15.14 23.67 -8.15
N TYR A 61 13.98 23.01 -8.17
CA TYR A 61 13.76 21.79 -7.39
C TYR A 61 14.16 20.56 -8.19
N GLN A 62 14.97 19.71 -7.58
CA GLN A 62 15.25 18.37 -8.07
C GLN A 62 14.14 17.40 -7.67
N LEU A 63 14.08 16.23 -8.32
CA LEU A 63 13.10 15.18 -7.99
C LEU A 63 13.13 14.81 -6.50
N ARG A 64 14.32 14.82 -5.89
CA ARG A 64 14.50 14.60 -4.45
C ARG A 64 13.71 15.61 -3.61
N ASP A 65 13.74 16.89 -3.96
CA ASP A 65 13.00 17.93 -3.23
C ASP A 65 11.49 17.67 -3.24
N PHE A 66 10.95 17.15 -4.36
CA PHE A 66 9.54 16.79 -4.44
C PHE A 66 9.18 15.58 -3.58
N LEU A 67 10.09 14.61 -3.46
CA LEU A 67 9.90 13.39 -2.67
C LEU A 67 10.07 13.64 -1.17
N ASP A 68 10.86 14.63 -0.77
CA ASP A 68 11.17 14.90 0.63
C ASP A 68 10.29 16.02 1.21
N LEU A 69 10.13 17.13 0.49
CA LEU A 69 9.51 18.33 1.07
C LEU A 69 8.00 18.23 1.22
N TYR A 70 7.32 17.33 0.49
CA TYR A 70 5.86 17.22 0.54
C TYR A 70 5.34 16.92 1.95
N ILE A 71 6.16 16.28 2.80
CA ILE A 71 5.81 15.92 4.17
C ILE A 71 5.50 17.13 5.05
N PHE A 72 5.99 18.32 4.68
CA PHE A 72 5.77 19.57 5.43
C PHE A 72 4.51 20.34 4.99
N TYR A 73 3.75 19.82 4.02
CA TYR A 73 2.61 20.52 3.41
C TYR A 73 1.33 19.69 3.44
N GLY A 74 0.18 20.36 3.29
CA GLY A 74 -1.13 19.72 3.27
C GLY A 74 -1.42 18.88 4.51
N ILE A 75 -2.06 17.72 4.30
CA ILE A 75 -2.40 16.78 5.37
C ILE A 75 -1.13 16.15 5.95
N ALA A 76 -0.13 15.82 5.13
CA ALA A 76 1.13 15.27 5.63
C ALA A 76 1.82 16.25 6.60
N GLY A 77 1.85 17.55 6.27
CA GLY A 77 2.38 18.60 7.14
C GLY A 77 1.58 18.77 8.42
N ALA A 78 0.26 18.66 8.35
CA ALA A 78 -0.57 18.68 9.56
C ALA A 78 -0.26 17.49 10.49
N ILE A 79 0.02 16.30 9.92
CA ILE A 79 0.42 15.12 10.66
C ILE A 79 1.84 15.28 11.24
N ASP A 80 2.79 15.80 10.47
CA ASP A 80 4.17 16.04 10.91
C ASP A 80 4.24 17.04 12.08
N ASN A 81 3.35 18.04 12.10
CA ASN A 81 3.23 19.00 13.20
C ASN A 81 2.35 18.51 14.37
N SER A 82 1.94 17.25 14.38
CA SER A 82 1.08 16.65 15.41
C SER A 82 1.82 15.60 16.24
N PRO A 83 1.24 15.10 17.34
CA PRO A 83 1.79 13.96 18.09
C PRO A 83 1.96 12.67 17.26
N PHE A 84 1.37 12.60 16.06
CA PHE A 84 1.47 11.46 15.16
C PHE A 84 2.67 11.51 14.21
N ARG A 85 3.57 12.50 14.36
CA ARG A 85 4.77 12.69 13.54
C ARG A 85 5.57 11.40 13.32
N ASP A 86 5.87 10.68 14.40
CA ASP A 86 6.66 9.45 14.32
C ASP A 86 5.83 8.21 13.95
N ILE A 87 4.52 8.30 14.12
CA ILE A 87 3.58 7.19 13.88
C ILE A 87 3.28 7.07 12.38
N TYR A 88 3.11 8.20 11.69
CA TYR A 88 2.73 8.21 10.29
C TYR A 88 3.75 7.55 9.35
N PRO A 89 5.07 7.83 9.44
CA PRO A 89 6.09 7.13 8.66
C PRO A 89 6.11 5.63 8.95
N ARG A 90 5.88 5.22 10.21
CA ARG A 90 5.81 3.80 10.59
C ARG A 90 4.61 3.11 9.93
N ILE A 91 3.46 3.77 9.89
CA ILE A 91 2.27 3.26 9.19
C ILE A 91 2.57 3.12 7.69
N GLN A 92 3.17 4.14 7.07
CA GLN A 92 3.56 4.08 5.65
C GLN A 92 4.51 2.91 5.39
N PHE A 93 5.48 2.66 6.26
CA PHE A 93 6.40 1.53 6.15
C PHE A 93 5.71 0.17 6.28
N ILE A 94 4.81 0.00 7.25
CA ILE A 94 4.02 -1.23 7.40
C ILE A 94 3.19 -1.49 6.14
N VAL A 95 2.53 -0.45 5.62
CA VAL A 95 1.71 -0.55 4.41
C VAL A 95 2.56 -0.86 3.19
N PHE A 96 3.77 -0.31 3.08
CA PHE A 96 4.72 -0.65 2.03
C PHE A 96 5.03 -2.16 2.01
N CYS A 97 5.41 -2.73 3.16
CA CYS A 97 5.66 -4.16 3.30
C CYS A 97 4.43 -5.01 2.92
N LEU A 98 3.24 -4.61 3.39
CA LEU A 98 1.99 -5.30 3.07
C LEU A 98 1.64 -5.22 1.58
N ASN A 99 1.95 -4.12 0.90
CA ASN A 99 1.73 -3.97 -0.54
C ASN A 99 2.61 -4.91 -1.36
N ILE A 100 3.87 -5.11 -0.98
CA ILE A 100 4.74 -6.10 -1.65
C ILE A 100 4.09 -7.48 -1.59
N TYR A 101 3.62 -7.90 -0.41
CA TYR A 101 2.90 -9.15 -0.24
C TYR A 101 1.62 -9.20 -1.09
N ALA A 102 0.81 -8.14 -1.07
CA ALA A 102 -0.44 -8.07 -1.82
C ALA A 102 -0.22 -8.19 -3.34
N ILE A 103 0.82 -7.54 -3.87
CA ILE A 103 1.21 -7.63 -5.29
C ILE A 103 1.59 -9.06 -5.64
N VAL A 104 2.46 -9.72 -4.86
CA VAL A 104 2.89 -11.10 -5.12
C VAL A 104 1.70 -12.07 -5.12
N VAL A 105 0.78 -11.93 -4.16
CA VAL A 105 -0.43 -12.75 -4.09
C VAL A 105 -1.34 -12.52 -5.30
N LYS A 106 -1.59 -11.26 -5.66
CA LYS A 106 -2.43 -10.92 -6.82
C LYS A 106 -1.82 -11.41 -8.13
N LEU A 107 -0.50 -11.29 -8.32
CA LEU A 107 0.20 -11.81 -9.50
C LEU A 107 0.11 -13.34 -9.61
N LYS A 108 0.26 -14.07 -8.49
CA LYS A 108 0.06 -15.53 -8.49
C LYS A 108 -1.36 -15.91 -8.91
N ASN A 109 -2.37 -15.19 -8.43
CA ASN A 109 -3.78 -15.45 -8.79
C ASN A 109 -4.05 -15.16 -10.28
N ILE A 110 -3.47 -14.09 -10.85
CA ILE A 110 -3.55 -13.81 -12.29
C ILE A 110 -2.92 -14.95 -13.10
N ARG A 111 -1.72 -15.41 -12.69
CA ARG A 111 -1.00 -16.49 -13.37
C ARG A 111 -1.78 -17.81 -13.36
N ASN A 112 -2.50 -18.09 -12.28
CA ASN A 112 -3.33 -19.29 -12.14
C ASN A 112 -4.67 -19.21 -12.91
N LYS A 113 -4.86 -18.17 -13.75
CA LYS A 113 -6.11 -17.89 -14.49
C LYS A 113 -7.36 -17.79 -13.60
N GLU A 114 -7.19 -17.60 -12.29
CA GLU A 114 -8.27 -17.11 -11.44
C GLU A 114 -8.54 -15.67 -11.85
N LEU A 115 -9.46 -15.50 -12.80
CA LEU A 115 -9.81 -14.23 -13.43
C LEU A 115 -10.05 -13.14 -12.38
N ILE A 116 -9.03 -12.33 -12.13
CA ILE A 116 -9.14 -11.08 -11.40
C ILE A 116 -9.94 -10.13 -12.31
N LYS A 117 -11.27 -10.12 -12.14
CA LYS A 117 -12.21 -9.28 -12.90
C LYS A 117 -12.24 -7.85 -12.34
N GLY A 118 -12.23 -6.86 -13.22
CA GLY A 118 -12.61 -5.46 -12.94
C GLY A 118 -11.68 -4.70 -11.99
N ILE A 119 -12.29 -4.07 -10.97
CA ILE A 119 -11.69 -3.09 -10.03
C ILE A 119 -10.38 -3.59 -9.39
N TYR A 120 -10.27 -4.91 -9.21
CA TYR A 120 -9.13 -5.54 -8.53
C TYR A 120 -7.81 -5.47 -9.33
N ARG A 121 -7.87 -5.22 -10.66
CA ARG A 121 -6.68 -4.89 -11.48
C ARG A 121 -6.18 -3.47 -11.22
N TYR A 122 -7.08 -2.51 -11.04
CA TYR A 122 -6.69 -1.14 -10.72
C TYR A 122 -5.99 -1.09 -9.36
N PHE A 123 -6.49 -1.81 -8.36
CA PHE A 123 -5.80 -1.92 -7.07
C PHE A 123 -4.39 -2.53 -7.18
N LEU A 124 -4.13 -3.42 -8.14
CA LEU A 124 -2.76 -3.91 -8.38
C LEU A 124 -1.83 -2.77 -8.84
N ILE A 125 -2.32 -1.93 -9.76
CA ILE A 125 -1.56 -0.78 -10.28
C ILE A 125 -1.31 0.23 -9.16
N PHE A 126 -2.35 0.58 -8.38
CA PHE A 126 -2.21 1.50 -7.23
C PHE A 126 -1.18 0.99 -6.21
N ASN A 127 -1.23 -0.29 -5.86
CA ASN A 127 -0.26 -0.89 -4.95
C ASN A 127 1.16 -0.85 -5.51
N ALA A 128 1.33 -1.14 -6.80
CA ALA A 128 2.63 -1.09 -7.45
C ALA A 128 3.19 0.34 -7.50
N VAL A 129 2.36 1.32 -7.86
CA VAL A 129 2.73 2.74 -7.86
C VAL A 129 3.16 3.18 -6.47
N PHE A 130 2.40 2.86 -5.42
CA PHE A 130 2.78 3.17 -4.04
C PHE A 130 4.14 2.58 -3.66
N VAL A 131 4.38 1.30 -3.97
CA VAL A 131 5.66 0.64 -3.69
C VAL A 131 6.81 1.34 -4.43
N VAL A 132 6.64 1.64 -5.71
CA VAL A 132 7.65 2.33 -6.51
C VAL A 132 7.96 3.71 -5.95
N PHE A 133 6.94 4.51 -5.62
CA PHE A 133 7.13 5.83 -5.00
C PHE A 133 7.91 5.73 -3.68
N LYS A 134 7.57 4.78 -2.82
CA LYS A 134 8.27 4.60 -1.54
C LYS A 134 9.71 4.14 -1.70
N ILE A 135 10.02 3.35 -2.73
CA ILE A 135 11.41 3.01 -3.07
C ILE A 135 12.19 4.27 -3.48
N PHE A 136 11.61 5.12 -4.33
CA PHE A 136 12.26 6.37 -4.73
C PHE A 136 12.44 7.34 -3.56
N GLU A 137 11.46 7.48 -2.68
CA GLU A 137 11.61 8.28 -1.45
C GLU A 137 12.74 7.74 -0.57
N PHE A 138 12.79 6.43 -0.35
CA PHE A 138 13.84 5.81 0.46
C PHE A 138 15.22 6.01 -0.18
N TYR A 139 15.33 5.87 -1.50
CA TYR A 139 16.56 6.13 -2.22
C TYR A 139 17.00 7.59 -2.08
N ALA A 140 16.08 8.54 -2.27
CA ALA A 140 16.34 9.97 -2.14
C ALA A 140 16.76 10.36 -0.70
N TYR A 141 16.18 9.71 0.31
CA TYR A 141 16.59 9.86 1.71
C TYR A 141 18.03 9.38 1.94
N LEU A 142 18.39 8.20 1.42
CA LEU A 142 19.75 7.66 1.54
C LEU A 142 20.79 8.49 0.81
N GLU A 143 20.49 8.92 -0.42
CA GLU A 143 21.36 9.82 -1.20
C GLU A 143 21.60 11.13 -0.43
N GLY A 144 20.55 11.67 0.18
CA GLY A 144 20.64 12.82 1.07
C GLY A 144 21.56 12.61 2.25
N LEU A 145 21.44 11.47 2.94
CA LEU A 145 22.28 11.12 4.08
C LEU A 145 23.76 10.97 3.69
N MET A 146 24.03 10.43 2.51
CA MET A 146 25.39 10.19 1.99
C MET A 146 26.05 11.45 1.39
N SER A 147 25.25 12.49 1.12
CA SER A 147 25.71 13.78 0.58
C SER A 147 26.13 14.80 1.64
N VAL A 148 25.96 14.46 2.93
CA VAL A 148 26.36 15.24 4.13
C VAL A 148 27.64 14.66 4.70
#